data_AF-A0A2K2VM94-F1
#
_entry.id   AF-A0A2K2VM94-F1
#
_cell.length_a   1.000
_cell.length_b   1.000
_cell.length_c   1.000
_cell.angle_alpha   90.00
_cell.angle_beta   90.00
_cell.angle_gamma   90.00
#
_symmetry.space_group_name_H-M   'P 1'
#
loop_
_entity.id
_entity.type
_entity.pdbx_description
1 polymer ?
#
loop_
_entity_poly.entity_id
_entity_poly.type
_entity_poly.pdbx_seq_one_letter_code
_entity_poly.pdbx_strand_id
1 'polypeptide(L)'
;MLGFIFKSGTYYIFWQKFKKQIITLLVSVGLVLIIMGVYNDLFSVLKISNKESILYLLFLKWVLIVFIVGFNIFMLKRLSTKEFKQAIKTEEAKEVKQVKQPLTQEEKLLQKEKLLTTTDLILAKYAKKKDEQR
;
A
#
# COMPACT_ATOMS: atom_id res chain seq x y z
N MET A 1 -7.05 29.99 6.45
CA MET A 1 -7.99 28.90 6.08
C MET A 1 -7.33 27.78 5.27
N LEU A 2 -6.49 28.08 4.25
CA LEU A 2 -5.76 27.07 3.47
C LEU A 2 -4.92 26.08 4.30
N GLY A 3 -4.25 26.54 5.36
CA GLY A 3 -3.48 25.65 6.23
C GLY A 3 -4.31 24.57 6.94
N PHE A 4 -5.60 24.82 7.18
CA PHE A 4 -6.51 23.83 7.77
C PHE A 4 -6.92 22.80 6.72
N ILE A 5 -7.18 23.22 5.48
CA ILE A 5 -7.53 22.35 4.36
C ILE A 5 -6.35 21.45 3.98
N PHE A 6 -5.13 21.99 3.96
CA PHE A 6 -3.91 21.21 3.73
C PHE A 6 -3.62 20.23 4.89
N LYS A 7 -3.86 20.62 6.14
CA LYS A 7 -3.77 19.70 7.30
C LYS A 7 -4.79 18.57 7.21
N SER A 8 -6.04 18.88 6.90
CA SER A 8 -7.11 17.88 6.78
C SER A 8 -6.88 16.94 5.58
N GLY A 9 -6.43 17.49 4.45
CA GLY A 9 -6.10 16.71 3.26
C GLY A 9 -4.90 15.78 3.48
N THR A 10 -3.84 16.25 4.15
CA THR A 10 -2.70 15.41 4.51
C THR A 10 -3.08 14.32 5.51
N TYR A 11 -3.94 14.61 6.49
CA TYR A 11 -4.49 13.60 7.41
C TYR A 11 -5.27 12.51 6.67
N TYR A 12 -6.12 12.91 5.72
CA TYR A 12 -6.91 11.97 4.92
C TYR A 12 -6.03 11.06 4.06
N ILE A 13 -5.01 11.61 3.41
CA ILE A 13 -4.05 10.85 2.61
C ILE A 13 -3.26 9.88 3.48
N PHE A 14 -2.79 10.34 4.65
CA PHE A 14 -2.08 9.49 5.62
C PHE A 14 -2.99 8.35 6.11
N TRP A 15 -4.24 8.66 6.44
CA TRP A 15 -5.24 7.68 6.85
C TRP A 15 -5.50 6.63 5.76
N GLN A 16 -5.67 7.04 4.50
CA GLN A 16 -5.88 6.11 3.37
C GLN A 16 -4.67 5.20 3.14
N LYS A 17 -3.46 5.75 3.25
CA LYS A 17 -2.20 5.02 3.02
C LYS A 17 -1.92 4.01 4.13
N PHE A 18 -2.22 4.36 5.38
CA PHE A 18 -1.86 3.54 6.56
C PHE A 18 -3.07 2.89 7.26
N LYS A 19 -4.28 2.96 6.69
CA LYS A 19 -5.53 2.40 7.25
C LYS A 19 -5.38 1.00 7.86
N LYS A 20 -4.70 0.09 7.16
CA LYS A 20 -4.50 -1.29 7.65
C LYS A 20 -3.63 -1.34 8.90
N GLN A 21 -2.56 -0.53 8.94
CA GLN A 21 -1.64 -0.47 10.07
C GLN A 21 -2.31 0.21 11.27
N ILE A 22 -3.06 1.28 11.04
CA ILE A 22 -3.83 2.00 12.07
C ILE A 22 -4.88 1.07 12.68
N ILE A 23 -5.66 0.35 11.87
CA ILE A 23 -6.65 -0.63 12.35
C ILE A 23 -5.98 -1.74 13.16
N THR A 24 -4.86 -2.27 12.67
CA THR A 24 -4.11 -3.33 13.39
C THR A 24 -3.61 -2.83 14.74
N LEU A 25 -3.11 -1.59 14.79
CA LEU A 25 -2.64 -0.95 16.02
C LEU A 25 -3.81 -0.71 16.99
N LEU A 26 -4.96 -0.26 16.47
CA LEU A 26 -6.18 -0.06 17.26
C LEU A 26 -6.69 -1.36 17.89
N VAL A 27 -6.71 -2.44 17.10
CA VAL A 27 -7.05 -3.80 17.58
C VAL A 27 -6.07 -4.25 18.66
N SER A 28 -4.77 -4.00 18.49
CA SER A 28 -3.76 -4.34 19.49
C SER A 28 -3.98 -3.59 20.80
N VAL A 29 -4.30 -2.29 20.73
CA VAL A 29 -4.62 -1.48 21.91
C VAL A 29 -5.89 -2.02 22.60
N GLY A 30 -6.93 -2.33 21.83
CA GLY A 30 -8.15 -2.94 22.38
C GLY A 30 -7.87 -4.27 23.09
N LEU A 31 -7.02 -5.12 22.51
CA LEU A 31 -6.63 -6.39 23.13
C LEU A 31 -5.90 -6.18 24.46
N VAL A 32 -4.99 -5.20 24.53
CA VAL A 32 -4.29 -4.83 25.76
C VAL A 32 -5.28 -4.38 26.84
N LEU A 33 -6.28 -3.57 26.50
CA LEU A 33 -7.30 -3.13 27.45
C LEU A 33 -8.12 -4.29 28.00
N ILE A 34 -8.52 -5.24 27.15
CA ILE A 34 -9.25 -6.45 27.56
C ILE A 34 -8.40 -7.28 28.53
N ILE A 35 -7.13 -7.52 28.17
CA ILE A 35 -6.16 -8.24 29.00
C ILE A 35 -6.00 -7.55 30.36
N MET A 36 -5.92 -6.23 30.37
CA MET A 36 -5.75 -5.45 31.59
C MET A 36 -6.99 -5.57 32.49
N GLY A 37 -8.20 -5.53 31.92
CA GLY A 37 -9.45 -5.76 32.64
C GLY A 37 -9.52 -7.16 33.25
N VAL A 38 -9.28 -8.20 32.45
CA VAL A 38 -9.29 -9.60 32.91
C VAL A 38 -8.20 -9.84 33.97
N TYR A 39 -7.01 -9.27 33.79
CA TYR A 39 -5.93 -9.37 34.76
C TYR A 39 -6.31 -8.73 36.11
N ASN A 40 -6.92 -7.55 36.09
CA ASN A 40 -7.27 -6.85 37.33
C ASN A 40 -8.35 -7.60 38.13
N ASP A 41 -9.29 -8.22 37.41
CA ASP A 41 -10.34 -9.04 38.00
C ASP A 41 -9.75 -10.32 38.63
N LEU A 42 -8.96 -11.08 37.85
CA LEU A 42 -8.22 -12.25 38.35
C LEU A 42 -7.32 -11.91 39.54
N PHE A 43 -6.59 -10.79 39.47
CA PHE A 43 -5.70 -10.37 40.55
C PHE A 43 -6.48 -10.07 41.83
N SER A 44 -7.64 -9.42 41.72
CA SER A 44 -8.48 -9.09 42.88
C SER A 44 -9.01 -10.36 43.57
N VAL A 45 -9.44 -11.35 42.80
CA VAL A 45 -9.91 -12.65 43.32
C VAL A 45 -8.76 -13.45 43.93
N LEU A 46 -7.62 -13.56 43.24
CA LEU A 46 -6.50 -14.39 43.68
C LEU A 46 -5.74 -13.79 44.87
N LYS A 47 -5.69 -12.45 44.99
CA LYS A 47 -5.04 -11.77 46.12
C LYS A 47 -5.64 -12.19 47.47
N ILE A 48 -6.93 -12.50 47.51
CA ILE A 48 -7.66 -12.91 48.72
C ILE A 48 -7.46 -14.41 49.01
N SER A 49 -7.24 -15.21 47.97
CA SER A 49 -7.31 -16.66 48.07
C SER A 49 -5.96 -17.34 48.30
N ASN A 50 -4.88 -16.96 47.57
CA ASN A 50 -3.60 -17.66 47.72
C ASN A 50 -2.39 -16.85 47.22
N LYS A 51 -1.33 -16.74 48.03
CA LYS A 51 -0.14 -15.91 47.73
C LYS A 51 0.74 -16.49 46.62
N GLU A 52 0.84 -17.82 46.52
CA GLU A 52 1.64 -18.50 45.48
C GLU A 52 1.07 -18.24 44.08
N SER A 53 -0.25 -18.17 43.96
CA SER A 53 -0.95 -17.91 42.69
C SER A 53 -0.68 -16.50 42.15
N ILE A 54 -0.27 -15.56 43.00
CA ILE A 54 0.10 -14.21 42.58
C ILE A 54 1.37 -14.23 41.72
N LEU A 55 2.35 -15.09 42.05
CA LEU A 55 3.58 -15.24 41.26
C LEU A 55 3.29 -15.78 39.85
N TYR A 56 2.40 -16.77 39.75
CA TYR A 56 1.94 -17.27 38.45
C TYR A 56 1.22 -16.21 37.64
N LEU A 57 0.36 -15.40 38.28
CA LEU A 57 -0.34 -14.31 37.61
C LEU A 57 0.64 -13.25 37.08
N LEU A 58 1.69 -12.97 37.85
CA LEU A 58 2.75 -12.04 37.46
C LEU A 58 3.54 -12.57 36.25
N PHE A 59 3.87 -13.86 36.26
CA PHE A 59 4.55 -14.51 35.13
C PHE A 59 3.67 -14.49 33.87
N LEU A 60 2.38 -14.81 34.02
CA LEU A 60 1.39 -14.76 32.94
C LEU A 60 1.28 -13.35 32.33
N LYS A 61 1.36 -12.29 33.14
CA LYS A 61 1.38 -10.90 32.65
C LYS A 61 2.52 -10.65 31.68
N TRP A 62 3.74 -11.11 32.00
CA TRP A 62 4.90 -10.95 31.12
C TRP A 62 4.80 -11.80 29.86
N VAL A 63 4.29 -13.03 29.97
CA VAL A 63 4.02 -13.89 28.80
C VAL A 63 3.03 -13.20 27.85
N LEU A 64 1.96 -12.60 28.37
CA LEU A 64 1.01 -11.85 27.54
C LEU A 64 1.63 -10.62 26.89
N ILE A 65 2.48 -9.88 27.61
CA ILE A 65 3.20 -8.73 27.05
C ILE A 65 4.06 -9.16 25.84
N VAL A 66 4.83 -10.24 26.00
CA VAL A 66 5.68 -10.78 24.93
C VAL A 66 4.83 -11.26 23.76
N PHE A 67 3.70 -11.91 24.05
CA PHE A 67 2.77 -12.40 23.03
C PHE A 67 2.19 -11.24 22.20
N ILE A 68 1.77 -10.15 22.83
CA ILE A 68 1.23 -8.97 22.13
C ILE A 68 2.30 -8.32 21.26
N VAL A 69 3.51 -8.14 21.80
CA VAL A 69 4.64 -7.55 21.04
C VAL A 69 4.99 -8.45 19.84
N GLY A 70 5.09 -9.76 20.06
CA GLY A 70 5.34 -10.75 19.01
C GLY A 70 4.24 -10.76 17.94
N PHE A 71 2.97 -10.69 18.34
CA PHE A 71 1.83 -10.62 17.41
C PHE A 71 1.88 -9.36 16.56
N ASN A 72 2.23 -8.22 17.15
CA ASN A 72 2.35 -6.94 16.43
C ASN A 72 3.48 -7.03 15.37
N ILE A 73 4.66 -7.51 15.77
CA ILE A 73 5.81 -7.74 14.86
C ILE A 73 5.45 -8.73 13.74
N PHE A 74 4.77 -9.83 14.08
CA PHE A 74 4.32 -10.82 13.10
C PHE A 74 3.36 -10.22 12.08
N MET A 75 2.40 -9.40 12.53
CA MET A 75 1.48 -8.72 11.61
C MET A 75 2.18 -7.71 10.71
N LEU A 76 3.11 -6.91 11.25
CA LEU A 76 3.96 -6.01 10.45
C LEU A 76 4.74 -6.78 9.37
N LYS A 77 5.36 -7.91 9.73
CA LYS A 77 6.11 -8.77 8.79
C LYS A 77 5.20 -9.38 7.72
N ARG A 78 3.99 -9.80 8.10
CA ARG A 78 2.99 -10.38 7.18
C ARG A 78 2.47 -9.33 6.19
N LEU A 79 2.28 -8.08 6.62
CA LEU A 79 1.89 -6.98 5.75
C LEU A 79 3.02 -6.64 4.78
N SER A 80 4.25 -6.51 5.23
CA SER A 80 5.42 -6.29 4.36
C SER A 80 5.55 -7.37 3.27
N THR A 81 5.37 -8.64 3.63
CA THR A 81 5.44 -9.76 2.67
C THR A 81 4.27 -9.74 1.67
N LYS A 82 3.06 -9.35 2.11
CA LYS A 82 1.88 -9.24 1.24
C LYS A 82 1.93 -8.00 0.35
N GLU A 83 2.46 -6.88 0.84
CA GLU A 83 2.67 -5.66 0.07
C GLU A 83 3.79 -5.84 -0.95
N PHE A 84 4.85 -6.60 -0.63
CA PHE A 84 5.87 -7.00 -1.59
C PHE A 84 5.30 -7.92 -2.68
N LYS A 85 4.52 -8.95 -2.31
CA LYS A 85 3.80 -9.78 -3.30
C LYS A 85 2.75 -9.02 -4.10
N GLN A 86 2.10 -8.02 -3.53
CA GLN A 86 1.15 -7.18 -4.26
C GLN A 86 1.86 -6.16 -5.14
N ALA A 87 3.02 -5.62 -4.75
CA ALA A 87 3.84 -4.75 -5.57
C ALA A 87 4.33 -5.51 -6.81
N ILE A 88 4.87 -6.72 -6.65
CA ILE A 88 5.28 -7.59 -7.76
C ILE A 88 4.09 -7.90 -8.68
N LYS A 89 2.93 -8.29 -8.13
CA LYS A 89 1.72 -8.54 -8.95
C LYS A 89 1.15 -7.28 -9.61
N THR A 90 1.35 -6.10 -9.03
CA THR A 90 0.88 -4.82 -9.58
C THR A 90 1.84 -4.30 -10.65
N GLU A 91 3.14 -4.56 -10.52
CA GLU A 91 4.15 -4.32 -11.55
C GLU A 91 3.94 -5.28 -12.73
N GLU A 92 3.79 -6.58 -12.49
CA GLU A 92 3.45 -7.57 -13.54
C GLU A 92 2.11 -7.22 -14.22
N ALA A 93 1.09 -6.79 -13.48
CA ALA A 93 -0.19 -6.37 -14.07
C ALA A 93 -0.12 -5.01 -14.80
N LYS A 94 0.84 -4.14 -14.46
CA LYS A 94 1.09 -2.87 -15.16
C LYS A 94 1.93 -3.09 -16.42
N GLU A 95 2.91 -3.99 -16.40
CA GLU A 95 3.66 -4.41 -17.59
C GLU A 95 2.74 -5.15 -18.58
N VAL A 96 1.90 -6.08 -18.11
CA VAL A 96 0.95 -6.79 -18.99
C VAL A 96 -0.15 -5.86 -19.53
N LYS A 97 -0.52 -4.79 -18.81
CA LYS A 97 -1.45 -3.76 -19.32
C LYS A 97 -0.80 -2.76 -20.26
N GLN A 98 0.47 -2.39 -20.06
CA GLN A 98 1.23 -1.55 -21.00
C GLN A 98 1.47 -2.26 -22.34
N VAL A 99 1.70 -3.57 -22.33
CA VAL A 99 1.91 -4.36 -23.56
C VAL A 99 0.60 -4.60 -24.35
N LYS A 100 -0.58 -4.40 -23.74
CA LYS A 100 -1.89 -4.65 -24.37
C LYS A 100 -2.76 -3.40 -24.59
N GLN A 101 -2.22 -2.21 -24.38
CA GLN A 101 -2.92 -0.98 -24.75
C GLN A 101 -2.71 -0.74 -26.25
N PRO A 102 -3.76 -0.55 -27.08
CA PRO A 102 -3.57 -0.26 -28.49
C PRO A 102 -2.80 1.06 -28.60
N LEU A 103 -1.58 1.02 -29.15
CA LEU A 103 -0.71 2.19 -29.36
C LEU A 103 -1.55 3.39 -29.81
N THR A 104 -1.56 4.44 -28.99
CA THR A 104 -2.20 5.70 -29.36
C THR A 104 -1.44 6.26 -30.56
N GLN A 105 -2.14 6.89 -31.51
CA GLN A 105 -1.57 7.33 -32.79
C GLN A 105 -0.29 8.17 -32.62
N GLU A 106 -0.15 8.86 -31.49
CA GLU A 106 1.01 9.69 -31.14
C GLU A 106 2.31 8.88 -30.98
N GLU A 107 2.26 7.67 -30.40
CA GLU A 107 3.46 6.83 -30.26
C GLU A 107 3.92 6.24 -31.60
N LYS A 108 2.96 5.97 -32.52
CA LYS A 108 3.28 5.58 -33.90
C LYS A 108 3.89 6.71 -34.72
N LEU A 109 3.60 7.97 -34.37
CA LEU A 109 4.22 9.14 -35.00
C LEU A 109 5.64 9.37 -34.49
N LEU A 110 5.88 9.17 -33.20
CA LEU A 110 7.20 9.23 -32.57
C LEU A 110 8.17 8.12 -33.04
N GLN A 111 7.66 6.95 -33.43
CA GLN A 111 8.48 5.84 -33.96
C GLN A 111 8.82 5.97 -35.46
N LYS A 112 8.26 6.94 -36.19
CA LYS A 112 8.60 7.14 -37.61
C LYS A 112 9.89 7.94 -37.73
N GLU A 113 10.89 7.35 -38.38
CA GLU A 113 12.21 7.95 -38.64
C GLU A 113 12.13 9.26 -39.44
N LYS A 114 11.07 9.46 -40.24
CA LYS A 114 10.74 10.73 -40.90
C LYS A 114 9.26 11.07 -40.75
N LEU A 115 9.00 12.21 -40.13
CA LEU A 115 7.70 12.88 -40.13
C LEU A 115 7.55 13.62 -41.47
N LEU A 116 6.92 12.98 -42.46
CA LEU A 116 6.60 13.64 -43.72
C LEU A 116 5.52 14.69 -43.46
N THR A 117 5.86 15.95 -43.72
CA THR A 117 4.88 17.05 -43.59
C THR A 117 3.96 17.09 -44.80
N THR A 118 2.81 17.76 -44.68
CA THR A 118 1.86 17.96 -45.79
C THR A 118 2.54 18.59 -47.00
N THR A 119 3.52 19.48 -46.76
CA THR A 119 4.33 20.11 -47.80
C THR A 119 5.21 19.10 -48.55
N ASP A 120 5.84 18.15 -47.84
CA ASP A 120 6.65 17.10 -48.45
C ASP A 120 5.81 16.15 -49.31
N LEU A 121 4.59 15.83 -48.86
CA LEU A 121 3.64 15.02 -49.63
C LEU A 121 3.21 15.72 -50.93
N ILE A 122 3.00 17.03 -50.88
CA ILE A 122 2.66 17.82 -52.06
C ILE A 122 3.83 17.85 -53.04
N LEU A 123 5.05 18.14 -52.56
CA LEU A 123 6.27 18.15 -53.38
C LEU A 123 6.53 16.79 -54.05
N ALA A 124 6.39 15.69 -53.30
CA ALA A 124 6.52 14.33 -53.85
C ALA A 124 5.48 14.04 -54.95
N LYS A 125 4.25 14.51 -54.79
CA LYS A 125 3.18 14.35 -55.79
C LYS A 125 3.49 15.10 -57.09
N TYR A 126 4.03 16.32 -56.98
CA TYR A 126 4.43 17.10 -58.16
C TYR A 126 5.70 16.55 -58.83
N ALA A 127 6.66 16.05 -58.05
CA ALA A 127 7.85 15.40 -58.58
C ALA A 127 7.48 14.15 -59.40
N LYS A 128 6.64 13.26 -58.85
CA LYS A 128 6.19 12.05 -59.55
C LYS A 128 5.43 12.36 -60.84
N LYS A 129 4.57 13.38 -60.84
CA LYS A 129 3.82 13.80 -62.03
C LYS A 129 4.73 14.33 -63.14
N LYS A 130 5.89 14.90 -62.78
CA LYS A 130 6.87 15.40 -63.75
C LYS A 130 7.65 14.27 -64.43
N ASP A 131 7.91 13.18 -63.70
CA ASP A 131 8.59 12.00 -64.25
C ASP A 131 7.68 11.17 -65.17
N GLU A 132 6.37 11.20 -64.95
CA GLU A 132 5.35 10.50 -65.75
C GLU A 132 5.03 11.22 -67.08
N GLN A 133 5.55 12.45 -67.26
CA GLN A 133 5.40 13.25 -68.48
C GLN A 133 6.71 13.37 -69.28
N ARG A 134 7.72 12.58 -68.94
CA ARG A 134 8.97 12.41 -69.71
C ARG A 134 9.00 11.04 -70.38
#